data_AF-A0A8J2S8V0-F1
#
_entry.id   AF-A0A8J2S8V0-F1
#
_cell.length_a   1.000
_cell.length_b   1.000
_cell.length_c   1.000
_cell.angle_alpha   90.00
_cell.angle_beta   90.00
_cell.angle_gamma   90.00
#
_symmetry.space_group_name_H-M   'P 1'
#
loop_
_entity.id
_entity.type
_entity.pdbx_description
1 polymer ?
#
loop_
_entity_poly.entity_id
_entity_poly.type
_entity_poly.pdbx_seq_one_letter_code
_entity_poly.pdbx_strand_id
1 'polypeptide(L)'
;MARVVVSLVLTTPTALALTLPTRSARLPGRRAVAVAAAPVAVAAAPAALPTLAAACAVPTCLGFYKREYGVSYGYGLSILSAAGLVLRAEPTGIARAHALVHVCYGARLCAFLLWRELSVAKFRKLREKIERSAPQGSRLKRAPFIIQCGLLYWLMSLPVVASARGAAPAGLRGALAATACVGAWAGFALAAVGDAYKSFAKRRDPGKLVTGGPFVLFRHPNYQGEQLLWLSSWAVGLLHMNLGVASAATAFASLLGCAGIQFVLLRATTNLDARQAVQYGDDAAYRSWKAWRGPIAKAETGSKTDVSELYN
;
A
#
# COMPACT_ATOMS: atom_id res chain seq x y z
N MET A 1 -6.53 37.73 14.82
CA MET A 1 -5.54 37.92 13.73
C MET A 1 -5.05 36.54 13.30
N ALA A 2 -5.09 36.05 12.06
CA ALA A 2 -5.69 36.42 10.79
C ALA A 2 -5.91 35.08 10.06
N ARG A 3 -7.12 34.83 9.55
CA ARG A 3 -7.48 33.63 8.77
C ARG A 3 -7.14 33.93 7.30
N VAL A 4 -6.34 33.09 6.66
CA VAL A 4 -6.14 33.15 5.20
C VAL A 4 -7.01 32.08 4.57
N VAL A 5 -8.13 32.53 4.00
CA VAL A 5 -8.96 31.81 3.03
C VAL A 5 -8.49 32.27 1.66
N VAL A 6 -8.13 31.35 0.77
CA VAL A 6 -7.97 31.67 -0.66
C VAL A 6 -8.96 30.82 -1.41
N SER A 7 -9.97 31.50 -1.95
CA SER A 7 -11.03 30.96 -2.79
C SER A 7 -10.55 30.69 -4.20
N LEU A 8 -11.04 29.56 -4.72
CA LEU A 8 -11.02 29.11 -6.09
C LEU A 8 -11.83 30.06 -6.99
N VAL A 9 -11.28 30.50 -8.12
CA VAL A 9 -12.06 31.18 -9.18
C VAL A 9 -11.88 30.41 -10.48
N LEU A 10 -12.93 29.69 -10.87
CA LEU A 10 -13.17 29.25 -12.24
C LEU A 10 -13.51 30.47 -13.09
N THR A 11 -12.86 30.61 -14.24
CA THR A 11 -13.39 31.39 -15.36
C THR A 11 -13.09 30.66 -16.66
N THR A 12 -14.14 30.14 -17.29
CA THR A 12 -14.23 30.00 -18.75
C THR A 12 -14.85 31.28 -19.30
N PRO A 13 -14.54 31.65 -20.55
CA PRO A 13 -15.63 31.62 -21.52
C PRO A 13 -15.24 31.09 -22.91
N THR A 14 -16.28 30.62 -23.58
CA THR A 14 -16.40 30.05 -24.91
C THR A 14 -16.45 31.11 -26.02
N ALA A 15 -16.27 30.66 -27.26
CA ALA A 15 -16.47 31.31 -28.56
C ALA A 15 -15.27 32.16 -29.06
N LEU A 16 -14.86 32.11 -30.34
CA LEU A 16 -15.67 32.17 -31.55
C LEU A 16 -14.87 31.62 -32.74
N ALA A 17 -15.48 30.76 -33.55
CA ALA A 17 -14.90 30.30 -34.82
C ALA A 17 -14.92 31.42 -35.86
N LEU A 18 -13.76 31.74 -36.43
CA LEU A 18 -13.62 32.60 -37.61
C LEU A 18 -13.03 31.75 -38.74
N THR A 19 -13.91 31.30 -39.61
CA THR A 19 -13.56 30.70 -40.91
C THR A 19 -13.29 31.83 -41.90
N LEU A 20 -12.06 31.88 -42.42
CA LEU A 20 -11.72 32.64 -43.63
C LEU A 20 -11.24 31.66 -44.70
N PRO A 21 -11.82 31.68 -45.92
CA PRO A 21 -11.30 30.90 -47.03
C PRO A 21 -10.21 31.71 -47.73
N THR A 22 -9.10 31.10 -48.12
CA THR A 22 -8.44 31.47 -49.39
C THR A 22 -7.37 30.45 -49.80
N ARG A 23 -7.65 29.87 -50.97
CA ARG A 23 -6.74 29.72 -52.12
C ARG A 23 -5.46 28.90 -51.94
N SER A 24 -5.55 27.70 -52.50
CA SER A 24 -4.46 26.83 -52.93
C SER A 24 -3.48 27.55 -53.88
N ALA A 25 -2.24 27.69 -53.44
CA ALA A 25 -1.09 27.97 -54.30
C ALA A 25 -0.06 26.84 -54.12
N ARG A 26 0.14 26.02 -55.15
CA ARG A 26 1.23 25.03 -55.21
C ARG A 26 2.52 25.76 -55.53
N LEU A 27 3.51 25.65 -54.67
CA LEU A 27 4.91 25.94 -55.00
C LEU A 27 5.68 24.62 -55.10
N PRO A 28 6.45 24.38 -56.17
CA PRO A 28 7.24 23.17 -56.33
C PRO A 28 8.61 23.31 -55.65
N GLY A 29 9.12 22.21 -55.09
CA GLY A 29 10.56 22.00 -54.94
C GLY A 29 11.20 22.49 -53.65
N ARG A 30 10.89 21.85 -52.52
CA ARG A 30 11.87 21.64 -51.45
C ARG A 30 11.75 20.20 -50.98
N ARG A 31 12.77 19.38 -51.31
CA ARG A 31 12.95 18.06 -50.71
C ARG A 31 13.18 18.28 -49.21
N ALA A 32 12.12 18.19 -48.42
CA ALA A 32 12.25 18.03 -46.99
C ALA A 32 12.95 16.68 -46.77
N VAL A 33 14.22 16.74 -46.39
CA VAL A 33 14.89 15.60 -45.77
C VAL A 33 14.12 15.34 -44.49
N ALA A 34 13.18 14.41 -44.53
CA ALA A 34 12.58 13.85 -43.35
C ALA A 34 13.72 13.15 -42.61
N VAL A 35 14.34 13.86 -41.66
CA VAL A 35 15.05 13.21 -40.57
C VAL A 35 13.97 12.44 -39.85
N ALA A 36 13.84 11.16 -40.23
CA ALA A 36 13.11 10.20 -39.44
C ALA A 36 13.79 10.22 -38.07
N ALA A 37 13.22 10.97 -37.15
CA ALA A 37 13.45 10.73 -35.74
C ALA A 37 13.00 9.29 -35.53
N ALA A 38 13.97 8.37 -35.56
CA ALA A 38 13.76 7.02 -35.12
C ALA A 38 13.02 7.13 -33.79
N PRO A 39 11.82 6.53 -33.64
CA PRO A 39 11.19 6.52 -32.35
C PRO A 39 12.19 5.81 -31.46
N VAL A 40 12.81 6.55 -30.53
CA VAL A 40 13.56 5.97 -29.43
C VAL A 40 12.50 5.18 -28.68
N ALA A 41 12.41 3.90 -29.03
CA ALA A 41 11.50 2.91 -28.49
C ALA A 41 11.95 2.54 -27.06
N VAL A 42 12.06 3.56 -26.21
CA VAL A 42 12.09 3.41 -24.75
C VAL A 42 10.69 3.76 -24.24
N ALA A 43 9.67 3.23 -24.90
CA ALA A 43 8.39 2.95 -24.25
C ALA A 43 8.48 1.52 -23.71
N ALA A 44 9.44 1.27 -22.81
CA ALA A 44 9.35 0.12 -21.94
C ALA A 44 8.01 0.27 -21.23
N ALA A 45 7.05 -0.62 -21.53
CA ALA A 45 5.73 -0.60 -20.92
C ALA A 45 5.94 -0.35 -19.42
N PRO A 46 5.45 0.77 -18.84
CA PRO A 46 5.89 1.22 -17.52
C PRO A 46 5.66 0.18 -16.41
N ALA A 47 4.86 -0.85 -16.68
CA ALA A 47 4.63 -2.00 -15.81
C ALA A 47 5.47 -3.27 -16.13
N ALA A 48 6.50 -3.22 -16.99
CA ALA A 48 7.42 -4.34 -17.29
C ALA A 48 7.94 -4.98 -15.99
N LEU A 49 8.05 -6.31 -15.93
CA LEU A 49 8.41 -7.01 -14.68
C LEU A 49 9.73 -6.49 -14.05
N PRO A 50 10.80 -6.18 -14.83
CA PRO A 50 12.01 -5.56 -14.29
C PRO A 50 11.78 -4.14 -13.75
N THR A 51 10.98 -3.33 -14.43
CA THR A 51 10.63 -1.96 -13.99
C THR A 51 9.83 -2.01 -12.69
N LEU A 52 8.90 -2.96 -12.57
CA LEU A 52 8.15 -3.20 -11.33
C LEU A 52 9.07 -3.66 -10.20
N ALA A 53 10.00 -4.56 -10.48
CA ALA A 53 10.98 -5.03 -9.50
C ALA A 53 11.86 -3.88 -9.00
N ALA A 54 12.34 -3.02 -9.90
CA ALA A 54 13.10 -1.82 -9.54
C ALA A 54 12.26 -0.85 -8.70
N ALA A 55 10.99 -0.63 -9.06
CA ALA A 55 10.07 0.23 -8.31
C ALA A 55 9.88 -0.23 -6.86
N CYS A 56 9.93 -1.54 -6.60
CA CYS A 56 9.84 -2.11 -5.25
C CYS A 56 11.21 -2.21 -4.56
N ALA A 57 12.28 -2.53 -5.29
CA ALA A 57 13.61 -2.72 -4.71
C ALA A 57 14.22 -1.39 -4.22
N VAL A 58 14.11 -0.32 -5.01
CA VAL A 58 14.75 0.98 -4.71
C VAL A 58 14.28 1.56 -3.37
N PRO A 59 12.97 1.64 -3.06
CA PRO A 59 12.55 2.16 -1.75
C PRO A 59 12.91 1.22 -0.60
N THR A 60 12.93 -0.09 -0.84
CA THR A 60 13.31 -1.09 0.19
C THR A 60 14.76 -0.92 0.65
N CYS A 61 15.64 -0.35 -0.18
CA CYS A 61 17.02 -0.02 0.18
C CYS A 61 17.14 0.94 1.38
N LEU A 62 16.08 1.66 1.78
CA LEU A 62 16.06 2.41 3.04
C LEU A 62 16.36 1.51 4.25
N GLY A 63 16.08 0.21 4.15
CA GLY A 63 16.45 -0.82 5.14
C GLY A 63 17.96 -0.91 5.41
N PHE A 64 18.81 -0.55 4.44
CA PHE A 64 20.26 -0.50 4.64
C PHE A 64 20.63 0.65 5.58
N TYR A 65 19.93 1.78 5.50
CA TYR A 65 20.15 2.92 6.39
C TYR A 65 19.68 2.64 7.82
N LYS A 66 18.43 2.20 7.97
CA LYS A 66 17.88 1.69 9.24
C LYS A 66 17.02 0.47 8.99
N ARG A 67 17.18 -0.60 9.77
CA ARG A 67 16.52 -1.89 9.52
C ARG A 67 14.99 -1.75 9.42
N GLU A 68 14.39 -0.98 10.31
CA GLU A 68 12.93 -0.75 10.33
C GLU A 68 12.43 -0.02 9.07
N TYR A 69 13.26 0.81 8.43
CA TYR A 69 12.83 1.56 7.25
C TYR A 69 12.55 0.67 6.04
N GLY A 70 13.14 -0.53 5.97
CA GLY A 70 12.80 -1.51 4.92
C GLY A 70 11.33 -1.96 4.99
N VAL A 71 10.82 -2.20 6.21
CA VAL A 71 9.45 -2.71 6.45
C VAL A 71 8.40 -1.63 6.71
N SER A 72 8.82 -0.36 6.71
CA SER A 72 7.94 0.78 7.01
C SER A 72 7.85 1.71 5.79
N TYR A 73 8.79 2.64 5.62
CA TYR A 73 8.82 3.53 4.47
C TYR A 73 9.09 2.79 3.16
N GLY A 74 10.00 1.81 3.17
CA GLY A 74 10.31 0.98 2.02
C GLY A 74 9.07 0.25 1.50
N TYR A 75 8.29 -0.34 2.40
CA TYR A 75 6.99 -0.94 2.08
C TYR A 75 6.03 0.06 1.42
N GLY A 76 5.70 1.17 2.10
CA GLY A 76 4.73 2.14 1.58
C GLY A 76 5.15 2.77 0.25
N LEU A 77 6.42 3.13 0.11
CA LEU A 77 6.97 3.72 -1.11
C LEU A 77 7.05 2.71 -2.26
N SER A 78 7.28 1.42 -1.99
CA SER A 78 7.28 0.37 -3.01
C SER A 78 5.90 0.18 -3.62
N ILE A 79 4.87 0.15 -2.78
CA ILE A 79 3.48 0.04 -3.26
C ILE A 79 3.09 1.30 -4.04
N LEU A 80 3.46 2.49 -3.54
CA LEU A 80 3.21 3.77 -4.21
C LEU A 80 3.87 3.82 -5.58
N SER A 81 5.16 3.52 -5.66
CA SER A 81 5.92 3.59 -6.92
C SER A 81 5.41 2.58 -7.94
N ALA A 82 5.17 1.34 -7.53
CA ALA A 82 4.62 0.28 -8.38
C ALA A 82 3.25 0.65 -8.96
N ALA A 83 2.34 1.16 -8.13
CA ALA A 83 1.03 1.59 -8.58
C ALA A 83 1.07 2.89 -9.39
N GLY A 84 2.02 3.79 -9.12
CA GLY A 84 2.24 5.01 -9.90
C GLY A 84 2.63 4.73 -11.36
N LEU A 85 3.39 3.64 -11.60
CA LEU A 85 3.69 3.18 -12.96
C LEU A 85 2.43 2.78 -13.73
N VAL A 86 1.50 2.10 -13.06
CA VAL A 86 0.20 1.70 -13.64
C VAL A 86 -0.71 2.91 -13.85
N LEU A 87 -0.80 3.81 -12.88
CA LEU A 87 -1.69 4.98 -12.92
C LEU A 87 -1.38 5.93 -14.09
N ARG A 88 -0.11 5.97 -14.53
CA ARG A 88 0.32 6.73 -15.71
C ARG A 88 -0.12 6.10 -17.03
N ALA A 89 -0.33 4.80 -17.06
CA ALA A 89 -0.73 4.05 -18.26
C ALA A 89 -2.25 3.95 -18.40
N GLU A 90 -2.99 3.91 -17.28
CA GLU A 90 -4.43 3.66 -17.25
C GLU A 90 -5.26 4.92 -16.95
N PRO A 91 -5.91 5.54 -17.96
CA PRO A 91 -6.62 6.82 -17.77
C PRO A 91 -8.00 6.68 -17.12
N THR A 92 -8.67 5.51 -17.19
CA THR A 92 -10.01 5.28 -16.60
C THR A 92 -10.22 3.82 -16.20
N GLY A 93 -11.34 3.49 -15.54
CA GLY A 93 -11.76 2.11 -15.26
C GLY A 93 -11.27 1.50 -13.95
N ILE A 94 -11.55 0.20 -13.77
CA ILE A 94 -11.25 -0.56 -12.54
C ILE A 94 -9.73 -0.61 -12.28
N ALA A 95 -8.93 -0.83 -13.32
CA ALA A 95 -7.46 -0.86 -13.22
C ALA A 95 -6.90 0.45 -12.65
N ARG A 96 -7.42 1.60 -13.11
CA ARG A 96 -7.07 2.92 -12.57
C ARG A 96 -7.50 3.06 -11.11
N ALA A 97 -8.73 2.71 -10.77
CA ALA A 97 -9.24 2.80 -9.40
C ALA A 97 -8.43 1.91 -8.43
N HIS A 98 -8.01 0.74 -8.91
CA HIS A 98 -7.14 -0.19 -8.19
C HIS A 98 -5.73 0.37 -7.98
N ALA A 99 -5.13 0.97 -9.02
CA ALA A 99 -3.85 1.65 -8.87
C ALA A 99 -3.94 2.86 -7.92
N LEU A 100 -5.03 3.62 -7.99
CA LEU A 100 -5.24 4.78 -7.15
C LEU A 100 -5.31 4.42 -5.66
N VAL A 101 -6.02 3.34 -5.28
CA VAL A 101 -6.06 2.92 -3.87
C VAL A 101 -4.67 2.51 -3.36
N HIS A 102 -3.83 1.88 -4.19
CA HIS A 102 -2.45 1.57 -3.81
C HIS A 102 -1.56 2.81 -3.65
N VAL A 103 -1.69 3.79 -4.56
CA VAL A 103 -1.00 5.09 -4.44
C VAL A 103 -1.44 5.80 -3.15
N CYS A 104 -2.74 5.91 -2.92
CA CYS A 104 -3.30 6.50 -1.69
C CYS A 104 -2.82 5.75 -0.45
N TYR A 105 -2.82 4.42 -0.48
CA TYR A 105 -2.34 3.57 0.62
C TYR A 105 -0.87 3.84 0.95
N GLY A 106 0.02 3.75 -0.06
CA GLY A 106 1.45 3.95 0.12
C GLY A 106 1.77 5.36 0.62
N ALA A 107 1.14 6.38 0.02
CA ALA A 107 1.32 7.78 0.42
C ALA A 107 0.86 8.01 1.86
N ARG A 108 -0.35 7.54 2.19
CA ARG A 108 -0.92 7.64 3.55
C ARG A 108 -0.05 6.92 4.56
N LEU A 109 0.42 5.71 4.27
CA LEU A 109 1.24 4.93 5.18
C LEU A 109 2.55 5.68 5.50
N CYS A 110 3.26 6.14 4.48
CA CYS A 110 4.50 6.91 4.67
C CYS A 110 4.25 8.22 5.44
N ALA A 111 3.20 8.96 5.10
CA ALA A 111 2.84 10.20 5.80
C ALA A 111 2.50 9.94 7.28
N PHE A 112 1.72 8.89 7.57
CA PHE A 112 1.35 8.50 8.93
C PHE A 112 2.56 8.08 9.76
N LEU A 113 3.46 7.28 9.18
CA LEU A 113 4.69 6.86 9.84
C LEU A 113 5.60 8.06 10.14
N LEU A 114 5.79 8.95 9.17
CA LEU A 114 6.59 10.17 9.34
C LEU A 114 6.00 11.06 10.44
N TRP A 115 4.71 11.36 10.35
CA TRP A 115 4.02 12.16 11.36
C TRP A 115 4.20 11.57 12.76
N ARG A 116 4.02 10.26 12.93
CA ARG A 116 4.10 9.59 14.23
C ARG A 116 5.53 9.51 14.76
N GLU A 117 6.51 9.32 13.88
CA GLU A 117 7.93 9.34 14.21
C GLU A 117 8.38 10.71 14.72
N LEU A 118 7.91 11.80 14.09
CA LEU A 118 8.21 13.17 14.49
C LEU A 118 7.45 13.57 15.77
N SER A 119 6.20 13.14 15.90
CA SER A 119 5.31 13.60 16.98
C SER A 119 5.39 12.78 18.26
N VAL A 120 5.84 11.52 18.21
CA VAL A 120 5.73 10.59 19.35
C VAL A 120 7.07 9.90 19.65
N ALA A 121 7.71 10.30 20.76
CA ALA A 121 9.03 9.81 21.16
C ALA A 121 9.11 8.27 21.34
N LYS A 122 8.01 7.62 21.74
CA LYS A 122 7.93 6.16 21.87
C LYS A 122 8.35 5.43 20.59
N PHE A 123 7.97 5.94 19.42
CA PHE A 123 8.30 5.28 18.15
C PHE A 123 9.77 5.50 17.76
N ARG A 124 10.38 6.63 18.13
CA ARG A 124 11.83 6.85 17.95
C ARG A 124 12.65 5.87 18.82
N LYS A 125 12.27 5.73 20.08
CA LYS A 125 12.90 4.77 21.02
C LYS A 125 12.75 3.32 20.53
N LEU A 126 11.58 2.95 20.01
CA LEU A 126 11.35 1.62 19.44
C LEU A 126 12.26 1.34 18.24
N ARG A 127 12.37 2.29 17.31
CA ARG A 127 13.29 2.17 16.16
C ARG A 127 14.73 1.99 16.59
N GLU A 128 15.18 2.78 17.57
CA GLU A 128 16.54 2.67 18.11
C GLU A 128 16.78 1.30 18.77
N LYS A 129 15.78 0.76 19.48
CA LYS A 129 15.85 -0.61 20.02
C LYS A 129 15.98 -1.65 18.90
N ILE A 130 15.18 -1.54 17.84
CA ILE A 130 15.26 -2.43 16.67
C ILE A 130 16.64 -2.32 16.01
N GLU A 131 17.16 -1.11 15.84
CA GLU A 131 18.45 -0.86 15.20
C GLU A 131 19.61 -1.43 16.03
N ARG A 132 19.58 -1.30 17.36
CA ARG A 132 20.57 -1.94 18.26
C ARG A 132 20.57 -3.47 18.16
N SER A 133 19.40 -4.06 17.90
CA SER A 133 19.27 -5.51 17.68
C SER A 133 19.58 -5.98 16.25
N ALA A 134 19.90 -5.05 15.33
CA ALA A 134 20.24 -5.41 13.96
C ALA A 134 21.67 -6.00 13.88
N PRO A 135 22.00 -6.75 12.80
CA PRO A 135 23.36 -7.23 12.58
C PRO A 135 24.38 -6.09 12.65
N GLN A 136 25.40 -6.27 13.50
CA GLN A 136 26.46 -5.29 13.73
C GLN A 136 27.56 -5.37 12.64
N GLY A 137 28.25 -4.25 12.43
CA GLY A 137 29.25 -4.08 11.37
C GLY A 137 28.65 -3.59 10.06
N SER A 138 29.08 -4.16 8.93
CA SER A 138 28.62 -3.71 7.61
C SER A 138 27.10 -3.81 7.45
N ARG A 139 26.49 -2.70 7.03
CA ARG A 139 25.05 -2.63 6.68
C ARG A 139 24.68 -3.60 5.57
N LEU A 140 25.64 -4.05 4.74
CA LEU A 140 25.42 -5.05 3.70
C LEU A 140 24.96 -6.40 4.26
N LYS A 141 25.26 -6.73 5.53
CA LYS A 141 24.72 -7.93 6.20
C LYS A 141 23.19 -7.96 6.27
N ARG A 142 22.53 -6.83 6.02
CA ARG A 142 21.06 -6.70 5.97
C ARG A 142 20.48 -7.07 4.60
N ALA A 143 21.31 -7.31 3.59
CA ALA A 143 20.88 -7.58 2.22
C ALA A 143 19.86 -8.73 2.12
N PRO A 144 20.03 -9.90 2.79
CA PRO A 144 19.05 -10.98 2.68
C PRO A 144 17.64 -10.56 3.14
N PHE A 145 17.56 -9.83 4.26
CA PHE A 145 16.30 -9.29 4.78
C PHE A 145 15.68 -8.25 3.84
N ILE A 146 16.48 -7.36 3.29
CA ILE A 146 16.03 -6.29 2.38
C ILE A 146 15.56 -6.88 1.04
N ILE A 147 16.28 -7.88 0.51
CA ILE A 147 15.88 -8.61 -0.70
C ILE A 147 14.55 -9.34 -0.46
N GLN A 148 14.38 -9.99 0.69
CA GLN A 148 13.12 -10.66 1.05
C GLN A 148 11.95 -9.67 1.15
N CYS A 149 12.16 -8.48 1.74
CA CYS A 149 11.15 -7.42 1.78
C CYS A 149 10.79 -6.95 0.37
N GLY A 150 11.78 -6.68 -0.47
CA GLY A 150 11.59 -6.22 -1.84
C GLY A 150 10.85 -7.25 -2.70
N LEU A 151 11.19 -8.54 -2.53
CA LEU A 151 10.49 -9.65 -3.18
C LEU A 151 9.01 -9.69 -2.76
N LEU A 152 8.71 -9.59 -1.45
CA LEU A 152 7.33 -9.56 -0.99
C LEU A 152 6.55 -8.38 -1.58
N TYR A 153 7.12 -7.17 -1.60
CA TYR A 153 6.44 -5.99 -2.14
C TYR A 153 6.25 -6.07 -3.66
N TRP A 154 7.19 -6.67 -4.37
CA TRP A 154 7.04 -6.98 -5.78
C TRP A 154 5.88 -7.94 -6.02
N LEU A 155 5.82 -9.06 -5.29
CA LEU A 155 4.73 -10.04 -5.38
C LEU A 155 3.36 -9.41 -5.05
N MET A 156 3.30 -8.58 -4.00
CA MET A 156 2.10 -7.82 -3.62
C MET A 156 1.67 -6.79 -4.66
N SER A 157 2.57 -6.35 -5.53
CA SER A 157 2.29 -5.38 -6.59
C SER A 157 1.90 -6.02 -7.93
N LEU A 158 1.98 -7.36 -8.04
CA LEU A 158 1.55 -8.06 -9.25
C LEU A 158 0.06 -7.89 -9.56
N PRO A 159 -0.88 -7.89 -8.59
CA PRO A 159 -2.30 -7.71 -8.89
C PRO A 159 -2.62 -6.37 -9.58
N VAL A 160 -1.97 -5.27 -9.19
CA VAL A 160 -2.21 -3.97 -9.82
C VAL A 160 -1.71 -3.93 -11.26
N VAL A 161 -0.55 -4.54 -11.53
CA VAL A 161 -0.03 -4.68 -12.90
C VAL A 161 -0.91 -5.62 -13.73
N ALA A 162 -1.38 -6.72 -13.14
CA ALA A 162 -2.27 -7.65 -13.81
C ALA A 162 -3.60 -6.99 -14.19
N SER A 163 -4.15 -6.13 -13.33
CA SER A 163 -5.37 -5.39 -13.66
C SER A 163 -5.23 -4.43 -14.84
N ALA A 164 -4.03 -3.88 -15.07
CA ALA A 164 -3.76 -2.99 -16.20
C ALA A 164 -3.45 -3.74 -17.51
N ARG A 165 -2.78 -4.89 -17.41
CA ARG A 165 -2.43 -5.70 -18.59
C ARG A 165 -3.56 -6.60 -19.07
N GLY A 166 -4.43 -6.99 -18.15
CA GLY A 166 -5.55 -7.87 -18.43
C GLY A 166 -6.61 -7.17 -19.26
N ALA A 167 -7.36 -7.95 -20.04
CA ALA A 167 -8.55 -7.42 -20.71
C ALA A 167 -9.57 -6.96 -19.66
N ALA A 168 -10.22 -5.83 -19.91
CA ALA A 168 -11.28 -5.31 -19.06
C ALA A 168 -12.35 -6.41 -18.85
N PRO A 169 -12.58 -6.85 -17.60
CA PRO A 169 -13.53 -7.92 -17.33
C PRO A 169 -14.95 -7.44 -17.57
N ALA A 170 -15.77 -8.27 -18.22
CA ALA A 170 -17.17 -7.98 -18.52
C ALA A 170 -18.12 -8.94 -17.78
N GLY A 171 -19.42 -8.61 -17.79
CA GLY A 171 -20.47 -9.42 -17.16
C GLY A 171 -20.23 -9.66 -15.67
N LEU A 172 -20.50 -10.89 -15.20
CA LEU A 172 -20.28 -11.28 -13.81
C LEU A 172 -18.82 -11.07 -13.35
N ARG A 173 -17.84 -11.37 -14.21
CA ARG A 173 -16.41 -11.18 -13.90
C ARG A 173 -16.09 -9.71 -13.65
N GLY A 174 -16.68 -8.82 -14.46
CA GLY A 174 -16.59 -7.37 -14.28
C GLY A 174 -17.22 -6.89 -12.98
N ALA A 175 -18.42 -7.37 -12.65
CA ALA A 175 -19.11 -7.04 -11.39
C ALA A 175 -18.32 -7.50 -10.15
N LEU A 176 -17.74 -8.71 -10.19
CA LEU A 176 -16.87 -9.21 -9.12
C LEU A 176 -15.58 -8.38 -9.00
N ALA A 177 -14.99 -7.96 -10.12
CA ALA A 177 -13.78 -7.14 -10.12
C ALA A 177 -14.06 -5.74 -9.54
N ALA A 178 -15.22 -5.16 -9.86
CA ALA A 178 -15.68 -3.90 -9.28
C ALA A 178 -15.92 -4.04 -7.77
N THR A 179 -16.61 -5.11 -7.35
CA THR A 179 -16.87 -5.41 -5.93
C THR A 179 -15.56 -5.58 -5.15
N ALA A 180 -14.60 -6.33 -5.70
CA ALA A 180 -13.28 -6.47 -5.10
C ALA A 180 -12.56 -5.10 -5.02
N CYS A 181 -12.64 -4.27 -6.06
CA CYS A 181 -12.05 -2.93 -6.01
C CYS A 181 -12.68 -2.05 -4.91
N VAL A 182 -14.01 -2.11 -4.73
CA VAL A 182 -14.70 -1.45 -3.61
C VAL A 182 -14.20 -2.01 -2.27
N GLY A 183 -14.03 -3.32 -2.16
CA GLY A 183 -13.44 -3.97 -1.00
C GLY A 183 -12.03 -3.46 -0.67
N ALA A 184 -11.22 -3.22 -1.70
CA ALA A 184 -9.88 -2.64 -1.54
C ALA A 184 -9.95 -1.22 -0.94
N TRP A 185 -10.82 -0.37 -1.47
CA TRP A 185 -11.06 0.98 -0.93
C TRP A 185 -11.64 0.97 0.48
N ALA A 186 -12.56 0.05 0.79
CA ALA A 186 -13.10 -0.12 2.14
C ALA A 186 -12.02 -0.56 3.13
N GLY A 187 -11.14 -1.49 2.72
CA GLY A 187 -9.98 -1.92 3.50
C GLY A 187 -9.01 -0.77 3.78
N PHE A 188 -8.67 0.02 2.76
CA PHE A 188 -7.88 1.24 2.91
C PHE A 188 -8.52 2.24 3.89
N ALA A 189 -9.82 2.49 3.77
CA ALA A 189 -10.54 3.42 4.64
C ALA A 189 -10.56 2.93 6.09
N LEU A 190 -10.87 1.65 6.33
CA LEU A 190 -10.84 1.05 7.67
C LEU A 190 -9.43 1.13 8.27
N ALA A 191 -8.39 0.90 7.45
CA ALA A 191 -7.02 0.99 7.89
C ALA A 191 -6.66 2.41 8.35
N ALA A 192 -6.99 3.41 7.53
CA ALA A 192 -6.76 4.82 7.79
C ALA A 192 -7.52 5.33 9.03
N VAL A 193 -8.80 4.99 9.14
CA VAL A 193 -9.65 5.37 10.28
C VAL A 193 -9.17 4.70 11.55
N GLY A 194 -8.79 3.43 11.52
CA GLY A 194 -8.23 2.70 12.67
C GLY A 194 -6.96 3.36 13.22
N ASP A 195 -6.03 3.71 12.34
CA ASP A 195 -4.80 4.42 12.71
C ASP A 195 -5.06 5.82 13.30
N ALA A 196 -5.93 6.60 12.64
CA ALA A 196 -6.27 7.95 13.07
C ALA A 196 -7.00 7.95 14.42
N TYR A 197 -8.00 7.08 14.57
CA TYR A 197 -8.79 6.95 15.80
C TYR A 197 -7.90 6.54 16.98
N LYS A 198 -7.07 5.51 16.79
CA LYS A 198 -6.12 5.05 17.82
C LYS A 198 -5.16 6.16 18.23
N SER A 199 -4.65 6.91 17.26
CA SER A 199 -3.72 8.01 17.48
C SER A 199 -4.38 9.16 18.26
N PHE A 200 -5.62 9.51 17.93
CA PHE A 200 -6.38 10.54 18.67
C PHE A 200 -6.70 10.09 20.10
N ALA A 201 -7.22 8.88 20.28
CA ALA A 201 -7.54 8.34 21.59
C ALA A 201 -6.31 8.27 22.51
N LYS A 202 -5.17 7.79 21.99
CA LYS A 202 -3.91 7.68 22.75
C LYS A 202 -3.22 9.02 23.02
N ARG A 203 -3.54 10.10 22.28
CA ARG A 203 -3.11 11.45 22.64
C ARG A 203 -3.84 11.98 23.87
N ARG A 204 -5.13 11.64 24.01
CA ARG A 204 -5.94 12.05 25.16
C ARG A 204 -5.62 11.23 26.41
N ASP A 205 -5.43 9.92 26.24
CA ASP A 205 -5.10 9.00 27.33
C ASP A 205 -4.09 7.94 26.84
N PRO A 206 -2.78 8.18 27.03
CA PRO A 206 -1.73 7.27 26.58
C PRO A 206 -1.80 5.89 27.24
N GLY A 207 -2.28 5.84 28.48
CA GLY A 207 -2.35 4.65 29.31
C GLY A 207 -3.49 3.73 28.91
N LYS A 208 -4.66 4.26 28.57
CA LYS A 208 -5.92 3.50 28.42
C LYS A 208 -6.04 2.68 27.13
N LEU A 209 -6.62 1.49 27.22
CA LEU A 209 -6.96 0.67 26.06
C LEU A 209 -7.99 1.39 25.17
N VAL A 210 -7.79 1.34 23.85
CA VAL A 210 -8.73 1.92 22.89
C VAL A 210 -9.76 0.86 22.51
N THR A 211 -11.00 1.02 22.96
CA THR A 211 -12.11 0.08 22.72
C THR A 211 -13.31 0.71 22.00
N GLY A 212 -13.31 2.02 21.78
CA GLY A 212 -14.40 2.74 21.10
C GLY A 212 -14.22 2.87 19.57
N GLY A 213 -15.25 3.38 18.89
CA GLY A 213 -15.23 3.60 17.44
C GLY A 213 -15.04 2.29 16.66
N PRO A 214 -14.14 2.22 15.67
CA PRO A 214 -13.91 0.99 14.91
C PRO A 214 -13.37 -0.16 15.78
N PHE A 215 -12.86 0.13 16.98
CA PHE A 215 -12.37 -0.88 17.92
C PHE A 215 -13.48 -1.69 18.60
N VAL A 216 -14.75 -1.28 18.45
CA VAL A 216 -15.91 -2.06 18.89
C VAL A 216 -16.15 -3.26 17.96
N LEU A 217 -15.86 -3.08 16.67
CA LEU A 217 -16.09 -4.08 15.61
C LEU A 217 -14.83 -4.80 15.15
N PHE A 218 -13.64 -4.36 15.55
CA PHE A 218 -12.38 -5.00 15.22
C PHE A 218 -11.38 -4.80 16.35
N ARG A 219 -10.62 -5.83 16.73
CA ARG A 219 -9.55 -5.65 17.74
C ARG A 219 -8.40 -4.79 17.20
N HIS A 220 -8.13 -4.95 15.91
CA HIS A 220 -7.05 -4.28 15.19
C HIS A 220 -7.56 -3.74 13.85
N PRO A 221 -8.45 -2.73 13.83
CA PRO A 221 -9.08 -2.23 12.60
C PRO A 221 -8.05 -1.79 11.56
N ASN A 222 -6.91 -1.23 11.99
CA ASN A 222 -5.84 -0.86 11.09
C ASN A 222 -5.27 -2.06 10.32
N TYR A 223 -4.98 -3.16 11.03
CA TYR A 223 -4.49 -4.40 10.42
C TYR A 223 -5.59 -5.13 9.64
N GLN A 224 -6.82 -5.14 10.13
CA GLN A 224 -7.95 -5.80 9.46
C GLN A 224 -8.29 -5.11 8.13
N GLY A 225 -8.21 -3.78 8.10
CA GLY A 225 -8.34 -2.98 6.88
C GLY A 225 -7.25 -3.31 5.87
N GLU A 226 -5.98 -3.44 6.31
CA GLU A 226 -4.90 -3.90 5.44
C GLU A 226 -5.15 -5.32 4.91
N GLN A 227 -5.60 -6.26 5.75
CA GLN A 227 -5.92 -7.61 5.28
C GLN A 227 -7.01 -7.63 4.20
N LEU A 228 -8.05 -6.81 4.37
CA LEU A 228 -9.13 -6.66 3.38
C LEU A 228 -8.61 -6.00 2.10
N LEU A 229 -7.78 -4.96 2.21
CA LEU A 229 -7.16 -4.27 1.08
C LEU A 229 -6.38 -5.28 0.21
N TRP A 230 -5.50 -6.07 0.81
CA TRP A 230 -4.62 -6.97 0.07
C TRP A 230 -5.34 -8.16 -0.53
N LEU A 231 -6.30 -8.75 0.20
CA LEU A 231 -7.14 -9.83 -0.33
C LEU A 231 -7.97 -9.34 -1.52
N SER A 232 -8.54 -8.14 -1.40
CA SER A 232 -9.32 -7.51 -2.45
C SER A 232 -8.47 -7.15 -3.66
N SER A 233 -7.29 -6.59 -3.44
CA SER A 233 -6.33 -6.26 -4.51
C SER A 233 -5.95 -7.51 -5.31
N TRP A 234 -5.62 -8.60 -4.63
CA TRP A 234 -5.35 -9.89 -5.26
C TRP A 234 -6.53 -10.36 -6.12
N ALA A 235 -7.76 -10.29 -5.59
CA ALA A 235 -8.96 -10.66 -6.33
C ALA A 235 -9.18 -9.77 -7.58
N VAL A 236 -8.97 -8.46 -7.49
CA VAL A 236 -9.04 -7.55 -8.66
C VAL A 236 -8.06 -8.00 -9.74
N GLY A 237 -6.81 -8.24 -9.38
CA GLY A 237 -5.78 -8.69 -10.33
C GLY A 237 -6.15 -10.03 -10.99
N LEU A 238 -6.56 -11.01 -10.18
CA LEU A 238 -6.95 -12.33 -10.66
C LEU A 238 -8.12 -12.27 -11.66
N LEU A 239 -9.13 -11.44 -11.39
CA LEU A 239 -10.31 -11.28 -12.25
C LEU A 239 -10.03 -10.56 -13.57
N HIS A 240 -8.89 -9.89 -13.70
CA HIS A 240 -8.44 -9.30 -14.98
C HIS A 240 -7.55 -10.27 -15.78
N MET A 241 -6.99 -11.30 -15.15
CA MET A 241 -6.19 -12.30 -15.84
C MET A 241 -7.07 -13.24 -16.66
N ASN A 242 -6.63 -13.56 -17.88
CA ASN A 242 -7.12 -14.73 -18.62
C ASN A 242 -6.17 -15.88 -18.30
N LEU A 243 -6.61 -16.82 -17.46
CA LEU A 243 -5.79 -17.91 -16.90
C LEU A 243 -5.31 -18.92 -17.98
N GLY A 244 -4.31 -18.51 -18.76
CA GLY A 244 -3.47 -19.38 -19.59
C GLY A 244 -2.08 -19.54 -19.00
N VAL A 245 -1.25 -20.40 -19.60
CA VAL A 245 0.10 -20.75 -19.11
C VAL A 245 0.96 -19.52 -18.80
N ALA A 246 0.93 -18.50 -19.67
CA ALA A 246 1.69 -17.25 -19.48
C ALA A 246 1.24 -16.42 -18.27
N SER A 247 -0.02 -16.51 -17.86
CA SER A 247 -0.58 -15.77 -16.72
C SER A 247 -0.57 -16.58 -15.41
N ALA A 248 -0.44 -17.91 -15.48
CA ALA A 248 -0.46 -18.80 -14.32
C ALA A 248 0.68 -18.48 -13.34
N ALA A 249 1.88 -18.18 -13.85
CA ALA A 249 3.01 -17.76 -13.03
C ALA A 249 2.73 -16.43 -12.29
N THR A 250 2.08 -15.47 -12.95
CA THR A 250 1.71 -14.18 -12.32
C THR A 250 0.61 -14.39 -11.29
N ALA A 251 -0.39 -15.23 -11.58
CA ALA A 251 -1.45 -15.57 -10.64
C ALA A 251 -0.88 -16.23 -9.37
N PHE A 252 -0.01 -17.24 -9.53
CA PHE A 252 0.64 -17.92 -8.42
C PHE A 252 1.55 -16.98 -7.61
N ALA A 253 2.39 -16.19 -8.27
CA ALA A 253 3.25 -15.21 -7.62
C ALA A 253 2.43 -14.15 -6.85
N SER A 254 1.30 -13.69 -7.41
CA SER A 254 0.40 -12.75 -6.73
C SER A 254 -0.28 -13.37 -5.51
N LEU A 255 -0.62 -14.66 -5.57
CA LEU A 255 -1.15 -15.42 -4.44
C LEU A 255 -0.10 -15.54 -3.33
N LEU A 256 1.17 -15.80 -3.67
CA LEU A 256 2.26 -15.79 -2.69
C LEU A 256 2.44 -14.42 -2.03
N GLY A 257 2.31 -13.34 -2.80
CA GLY A 257 2.31 -11.97 -2.27
C GLY A 257 1.18 -11.74 -1.27
N CYS A 258 -0.05 -12.11 -1.66
CA CYS A 258 -1.23 -12.02 -0.79
C CYS A 258 -1.07 -12.86 0.48
N ALA A 259 -0.72 -14.15 0.35
CA ALA A 259 -0.52 -15.05 1.48
C ALA A 259 0.60 -14.54 2.42
N GLY A 260 1.70 -14.04 1.85
CA GLY A 260 2.83 -13.48 2.57
C GLY A 260 2.45 -12.28 3.43
N ILE A 261 1.70 -11.30 2.88
CA ILE A 261 1.25 -10.16 3.67
C ILE A 261 0.23 -10.55 4.74
N GLN A 262 -0.68 -11.49 4.44
CA GLN A 262 -1.62 -11.99 5.46
C GLN A 262 -0.86 -12.64 6.62
N PHE A 263 0.16 -13.46 6.34
CA PHE A 263 1.01 -14.06 7.37
C PHE A 263 1.70 -13.01 8.24
N VAL A 264 2.28 -11.97 7.63
CA VAL A 264 2.94 -10.87 8.36
C VAL A 264 1.94 -10.13 9.26
N LEU A 265 0.75 -9.80 8.75
CA LEU A 265 -0.29 -9.09 9.51
C LEU A 265 -0.87 -9.95 10.65
N LEU A 266 -1.03 -11.26 10.43
CA LEU A 266 -1.46 -12.20 11.47
C LEU A 266 -0.41 -12.30 12.59
N ARG A 267 0.87 -12.46 12.25
CA ARG A 267 1.96 -12.44 13.25
C ARG A 267 2.00 -11.13 14.03
N ALA A 268 1.83 -10.00 13.35
CA ALA A 268 1.83 -8.69 13.98
C ALA A 268 0.67 -8.52 14.97
N THR A 269 -0.54 -8.95 14.61
CA THR A 269 -1.73 -8.88 15.47
C THR A 269 -1.64 -9.84 16.66
N THR A 270 -1.14 -11.07 16.48
CA THR A 270 -0.88 -12.00 17.58
C THR A 270 0.12 -11.43 18.59
N ASN A 271 1.22 -10.84 18.12
CA ASN A 271 2.20 -10.20 19.00
C ASN A 271 1.62 -8.97 19.73
N LEU A 272 0.72 -8.24 19.07
CA LEU A 272 0.05 -7.08 19.67
C LEU A 272 -0.95 -7.51 20.74
N ASP A 273 -1.70 -8.58 20.51
CA ASP A 273 -2.60 -9.18 21.49
C ASP A 273 -1.84 -9.65 22.74
N ALA A 274 -0.69 -10.31 22.57
CA ALA A 274 0.14 -10.75 23.67
C ALA A 274 0.61 -9.55 24.53
N ARG A 275 1.05 -8.47 23.89
CA ARG A 275 1.45 -7.23 24.59
C ARG A 275 0.28 -6.55 25.30
N GLN A 276 -0.90 -6.54 24.69
CA GLN A 276 -2.10 -6.00 25.32
C GLN A 276 -2.53 -6.86 26.52
N ALA A 277 -2.35 -8.17 26.47
CA ALA A 277 -2.63 -9.04 27.61
C ALA A 277 -1.71 -8.76 28.81
N VAL A 278 -0.43 -8.49 28.56
CA VAL A 278 0.50 -8.07 29.61
C VAL A 278 0.13 -6.69 30.15
N GLN A 279 -0.21 -5.74 29.27
CA GLN A 279 -0.46 -4.36 29.68
C GLN A 279 -1.83 -4.14 30.35
N TYR A 280 -2.87 -4.85 29.93
CA TYR A 280 -4.26 -4.58 30.32
C TYR A 280 -4.96 -5.79 30.94
N GLY A 281 -4.26 -6.90 31.21
CA GLY A 281 -4.85 -8.18 31.65
C GLY A 281 -5.75 -8.07 32.88
N ASP A 282 -5.39 -7.18 33.80
CA ASP A 282 -6.10 -6.97 35.06
C ASP A 282 -7.32 -6.04 34.92
N ASP A 283 -7.46 -5.34 33.79
CA ASP A 283 -8.60 -4.46 33.49
C ASP A 283 -9.84 -5.28 33.06
N ALA A 284 -10.96 -5.09 33.78
CA ALA A 284 -12.23 -5.72 33.46
C ALA A 284 -12.75 -5.33 32.05
N ALA A 285 -12.51 -4.08 31.61
CA ALA A 285 -12.89 -3.61 30.29
C ALA A 285 -12.07 -4.28 29.18
N TYR A 286 -10.81 -4.62 29.44
CA TYR A 286 -10.01 -5.42 28.50
C TYR A 286 -10.53 -6.85 28.40
N ARG A 287 -10.87 -7.48 29.53
CA ARG A 287 -11.42 -8.84 29.53
C ARG A 287 -12.75 -8.93 28.78
N SER A 288 -13.66 -7.97 28.97
CA SER A 288 -14.92 -7.92 28.23
C SER A 288 -14.72 -7.66 26.73
N TRP A 289 -13.85 -6.70 26.38
CA TRP A 289 -13.50 -6.39 25.00
C TRP A 289 -12.81 -7.56 24.27
N LYS A 290 -11.95 -8.31 24.97
CA LYS A 290 -11.27 -9.50 24.42
C LYS A 290 -12.21 -10.70 24.27
N ALA A 291 -13.20 -10.85 25.15
CA ALA A 291 -14.19 -11.90 25.04
C ALA A 291 -15.01 -11.77 23.75
N TRP A 292 -15.14 -10.56 23.22
CA TRP A 292 -15.71 -10.28 21.90
C TRP A 292 -14.72 -10.68 20.78
N ARG A 293 -15.10 -11.72 20.03
CA ARG A 293 -14.24 -12.48 19.10
C ARG A 293 -14.28 -11.91 17.68
N GLY A 294 -13.71 -10.72 17.48
CA GLY A 294 -13.38 -10.27 16.11
C GLY A 294 -12.62 -11.37 15.32
N PRO A 295 -12.51 -11.30 13.98
CA PRO A 295 -12.24 -12.44 13.10
C PRO A 295 -10.84 -13.11 13.15
N ILE A 296 -10.12 -13.09 14.27
CA ILE A 296 -8.80 -13.74 14.42
C ILE A 296 -8.94 -15.09 15.14
N ALA A 297 -8.47 -16.16 14.49
CA ALA A 297 -8.40 -17.52 15.05
C ALA A 297 -7.45 -17.59 16.26
N LYS A 298 -7.72 -18.54 17.17
CA LYS A 298 -6.93 -18.80 18.38
C LYS A 298 -5.44 -18.91 18.05
N ALA A 299 -4.61 -18.04 18.61
CA ALA A 299 -3.25 -18.44 18.93
C ALA A 299 -3.33 -19.33 20.17
N GLU A 300 -2.83 -20.56 20.07
CA GLU A 300 -2.61 -21.40 21.25
C GLU A 300 -1.79 -20.60 22.26
N THR A 301 -2.29 -20.54 23.49
CA THR A 301 -1.65 -19.85 24.59
C THR A 301 -0.34 -20.55 24.92
N GLY A 302 0.74 -20.12 24.26
CA GLY A 302 2.09 -20.32 24.77
C GLY A 302 2.15 -19.73 26.17
N SER A 303 2.72 -20.49 27.11
CA SER A 303 2.72 -20.20 28.54
C SER A 303 3.17 -18.75 28.83
N LYS A 304 2.63 -18.17 29.90
CA LYS A 304 2.90 -16.79 30.36
C LYS A 304 4.38 -16.48 30.60
N THR A 305 5.27 -17.47 30.56
CA THR A 305 6.63 -17.38 31.09
C THR A 305 7.67 -16.85 30.10
N ASP A 306 7.40 -16.75 28.80
CA ASP A 306 8.47 -16.54 27.80
C ASP A 306 8.50 -15.14 27.14
N VAL A 307 7.50 -14.28 27.37
CA VAL A 307 7.40 -12.97 26.69
C VAL A 307 8.02 -11.83 27.51
N SER A 308 8.13 -11.98 28.84
CA SER A 308 8.76 -11.00 29.72
C SER A 308 10.29 -10.98 29.60
N GLU A 309 10.92 -12.12 29.31
CA GLU A 309 12.39 -12.22 29.22
C GLU A 309 12.97 -11.64 27.94
N LEU A 310 12.20 -11.56 26.86
CA LEU A 310 12.66 -10.95 25.61
C LEU A 310 12.82 -9.41 25.69
N TYR A 311 12.35 -8.77 26.77
CA TYR A 311 12.25 -7.32 26.82
C TYR A 311 12.58 -6.63 28.14
N ASN A 312 13.08 -7.35 29.15
CA ASN A 312 13.89 -6.76 30.21
C ASN A 312 15.33 -6.54 29.73
#